data_AF-A0A257K7S6-F1
#
_entry.id   AF-A0A257K7S6-F1
#
_cell.length_a   1.000
_cell.length_b   1.000
_cell.length_c   1.000
_cell.angle_alpha   90.00
_cell.angle_beta   90.00
_cell.angle_gamma   90.00
#
_symmetry.space_group_name_H-M   'P 1'
#
loop_
_entity.id
_entity.type
_entity.pdbx_description
1 polymer ?
#
loop_
_entity_poly.entity_id
_entity_poly.type
_entity_poly.pdbx_seq_one_letter_code
_entity_poly.pdbx_strand_id
1 'polypeptide(L)'
;MAFSPHISAFHYSVALLCNAKKLKSGTKTHIFRFNQKSLNHFCVFQDIYSWAGKKRLVEISKDGKQFFPTTHFDNAYRYIDNLIDEFKKTPKNNKNQIAERLAIILDTVNYLHPFREGNGRTQREFLRLLALEKAWVLNLNLADNLSVYKRYMKGTIESDVTTLTELIFELLVTKQ
;
A
#
# COMPACT_ATOMS: atom_id res chain seq x y z
N MET A 1 12.70 -19.40 -0.52
CA MET A 1 13.20 -18.80 0.73
C MET A 1 12.01 -18.21 1.48
N ALA A 2 11.57 -18.86 2.56
CA ALA A 2 10.56 -18.32 3.46
C ALA A 2 11.26 -17.46 4.51
N PHE A 3 10.98 -16.15 4.55
CA PHE A 3 11.52 -15.25 5.57
C PHE A 3 10.69 -15.32 6.85
N SER A 4 11.39 -15.40 8.00
CA SER A 4 10.84 -15.61 9.34
C SER A 4 9.86 -14.50 9.79
N PRO A 5 8.80 -14.83 10.56
CA PRO A 5 7.79 -13.89 11.07
C PRO A 5 8.35 -12.76 11.95
N HIS A 6 9.56 -12.89 12.50
CA HIS A 6 10.17 -11.85 13.34
C HIS A 6 10.61 -10.58 12.59
N ILE A 7 10.73 -10.63 11.26
CA ILE A 7 11.13 -9.48 10.43
C ILE A 7 9.98 -8.48 10.23
N SER A 8 8.73 -8.92 10.42
CA SER A 8 7.52 -8.10 10.24
C SER A 8 7.43 -6.93 11.25
N ALA A 9 7.76 -7.19 12.52
CA ALA A 9 7.66 -6.19 13.59
C ALA A 9 8.76 -5.11 13.56
N PHE A 10 9.93 -5.40 12.99
CA PHE A 10 11.04 -4.44 12.91
C PHE A 10 10.83 -3.39 11.79
N HIS A 11 10.25 -3.79 10.66
CA HIS A 11 9.89 -2.84 9.60
C HIS A 11 8.69 -1.95 10.00
N TYR A 12 7.79 -2.47 10.85
CA TYR A 12 6.65 -1.75 11.42
C TYR A 12 7.07 -0.53 12.24
N SER A 13 8.07 -0.68 13.12
CA SER A 13 8.58 0.42 13.93
C SER A 13 9.31 1.46 13.10
N VAL A 14 10.09 1.07 12.07
CA VAL A 14 10.83 2.01 11.22
C VAL A 14 9.93 2.89 10.36
N ALA A 15 8.87 2.35 9.73
CA ALA A 15 7.94 3.15 8.93
C ALA A 15 7.13 4.14 9.79
N LEU A 16 6.65 3.69 10.96
CA LEU A 16 6.00 4.56 11.94
C LEU A 16 6.96 5.60 12.54
N LEU A 17 8.22 5.24 12.83
CA LEU A 17 9.25 6.16 13.36
C LEU A 17 9.71 7.18 12.31
N CYS A 18 9.84 6.79 11.05
CA CYS A 18 10.08 7.71 9.93
C CYS A 18 8.97 8.77 9.85
N ASN A 19 7.71 8.32 9.94
CA ASN A 19 6.55 9.21 9.95
C ASN A 19 6.51 10.06 11.25
N ALA A 20 6.84 9.48 12.41
CA ALA A 20 6.85 10.15 13.71
C ALA A 20 7.99 11.17 13.87
N LYS A 21 9.17 10.94 13.29
CA LYS A 21 10.28 11.90 13.27
C LYS A 21 9.92 13.18 12.50
N LYS A 22 9.04 13.08 11.49
CA LYS A 22 8.52 14.24 10.73
C LYS A 22 7.29 14.89 11.39
N LEU A 23 6.51 14.15 12.18
CA LEU A 23 5.44 14.71 13.05
C LEU A 23 5.98 15.75 14.05
N LYS A 24 7.23 15.62 14.49
CA LYS A 24 7.87 16.59 15.39
C LYS A 24 8.30 17.90 14.72
N SER A 25 8.29 18.01 13.38
CA SER A 25 8.72 19.22 12.65
C SER A 25 7.59 20.21 12.34
N GLY A 26 6.44 20.12 13.02
CA GLY A 26 5.48 21.23 13.12
C GLY A 26 4.55 21.50 11.92
N THR A 27 4.59 20.73 10.84
CA THR A 27 3.69 20.95 9.70
C THR A 27 2.33 20.29 9.92
N LYS A 28 1.40 21.04 10.53
CA LYS A 28 -0.03 20.71 10.62
C LYS A 28 -0.62 20.66 9.21
N THR A 29 -0.81 19.46 8.65
CA THR A 29 -1.90 18.98 7.78
C THR A 29 -1.40 17.70 7.11
N HIS A 30 -1.84 16.54 7.60
CA HIS A 30 -1.54 15.26 6.97
C HIS A 30 -2.24 15.17 5.62
N ILE A 31 -1.55 15.52 4.54
CA ILE A 31 -2.01 15.17 3.20
C ILE A 31 -1.33 13.85 2.83
N PHE A 32 -1.95 12.71 3.16
CA PHE A 32 -1.59 11.45 2.52
C PHE A 32 -1.76 11.63 1.00
N ARG A 33 -0.64 11.67 0.27
CA ARG A 33 -0.52 11.71 -1.19
C ARG A 33 0.44 10.62 -1.66
N PHE A 34 0.57 10.39 -2.96
CA PHE A 34 1.51 9.40 -3.52
C PHE A 34 2.96 9.56 -3.01
N ASN A 35 3.42 10.78 -2.72
CA ASN A 35 4.75 11.04 -2.14
C ASN A 35 5.02 10.24 -0.84
N GLN A 36 3.97 9.90 -0.09
CA GLN A 36 4.03 9.00 1.07
C GLN A 36 4.45 7.58 0.70
N LYS A 37 4.13 7.11 -0.51
CA LYS A 37 4.50 5.77 -1.00
C LYS A 37 6.00 5.68 -1.27
N SER A 38 6.58 6.73 -1.87
CA SER A 38 8.04 6.86 -2.01
C SER A 38 8.73 6.95 -0.64
N LEU A 39 8.14 7.66 0.32
CA LEU A 39 8.65 7.72 1.68
C LEU A 39 8.58 6.37 2.40
N ASN A 40 7.45 5.65 2.29
CA ASN A 40 7.31 4.31 2.86
C ASN A 40 8.35 3.36 2.26
N HIS A 41 8.54 3.39 0.94
CA HIS A 41 9.59 2.59 0.29
C HIS A 41 10.98 3.01 0.77
N PHE A 42 11.26 4.30 0.88
CA PHE A 42 12.53 4.78 1.42
C PHE A 42 12.77 4.20 2.82
N CYS A 43 11.83 4.37 3.74
CA CYS A 43 11.99 3.95 5.12
C CYS A 43 12.13 2.42 5.29
N VAL A 44 11.45 1.63 4.45
CA VAL A 44 11.54 0.16 4.49
C VAL A 44 12.84 -0.35 3.85
N PHE A 45 13.42 0.39 2.90
CA PHE A 45 14.49 -0.14 2.04
C PHE A 45 15.79 0.68 2.01
N GLN A 46 15.88 1.80 2.73
CA GLN A 46 17.05 2.71 2.72
C GLN A 46 18.36 1.99 3.06
N ASP A 47 18.31 0.99 3.95
CA ASP A 47 19.48 0.23 4.40
C ASP A 47 19.86 -0.92 3.43
N ILE A 48 19.03 -1.18 2.42
CA ILE A 48 19.19 -2.30 1.47
C ILE A 48 19.45 -1.78 0.05
N TYR A 49 18.82 -0.67 -0.35
CA TYR A 49 18.90 -0.14 -1.71
C TYR A 49 19.26 1.34 -1.73
N SER A 50 20.32 1.70 -2.47
CA SER A 50 20.71 3.10 -2.74
C SER A 50 19.64 3.90 -3.49
N TRP A 51 18.69 3.21 -4.12
CA TRP A 51 17.56 3.79 -4.85
C TRP A 51 16.24 3.75 -4.07
N ALA A 52 16.27 3.44 -2.76
CA ALA A 52 15.06 3.42 -1.95
C ALA A 52 14.24 4.72 -2.12
N GLY A 53 12.93 4.59 -2.35
CA GLY A 53 12.02 5.71 -2.58
C GLY A 53 12.04 6.30 -4.00
N LYS A 54 13.02 5.94 -4.84
CA LYS A 54 13.09 6.37 -6.24
C LYS A 54 12.20 5.50 -7.13
N LYS A 55 11.49 6.16 -8.03
CA LYS A 55 10.67 5.52 -9.07
C LYS A 55 11.56 4.70 -10.00
N ARG A 56 11.04 3.61 -10.56
CA ARG A 56 11.73 2.87 -11.63
C ARG A 56 11.85 3.73 -12.89
N LEU A 57 12.95 3.55 -13.61
CA LEU A 57 13.26 4.24 -14.86
C LEU A 57 13.20 3.31 -16.07
N VAL A 58 12.88 2.03 -15.84
CA VAL A 58 12.79 1.00 -16.88
C VAL A 58 11.43 0.35 -16.84
N GLU A 59 11.01 -0.18 -17.97
CA GLU A 59 9.81 -1.00 -18.06
C GLU A 59 10.02 -2.36 -17.40
N ILE A 60 8.96 -2.86 -16.77
CA ILE A 60 8.95 -4.16 -16.11
C ILE A 60 7.63 -4.86 -16.41
N SER A 61 7.71 -6.18 -16.46
CA SER A 61 6.57 -7.07 -16.57
C SER A 61 6.70 -8.18 -15.54
N LYS A 62 5.59 -8.86 -15.27
CA LYS A 62 5.56 -10.09 -14.48
C LYS A 62 4.67 -11.09 -15.21
N ASP A 63 5.20 -12.30 -15.44
CA ASP A 63 4.48 -13.39 -16.12
C ASP A 63 3.89 -12.96 -17.48
N GLY A 64 4.65 -12.16 -18.25
CA GLY A 64 4.23 -11.63 -19.54
C GLY A 64 3.27 -10.42 -19.49
N LYS A 65 2.77 -10.05 -18.30
CA LYS A 65 1.91 -8.86 -18.12
C LYS A 65 2.76 -7.63 -17.80
N GLN A 66 2.68 -6.61 -18.64
CA GLN A 66 3.39 -5.35 -18.45
C GLN A 66 2.73 -4.50 -17.34
N PHE A 67 3.56 -3.87 -16.49
CA PHE A 67 3.10 -2.85 -15.54
C PHE A 67 3.01 -1.47 -16.20
N PHE A 68 2.36 -0.52 -15.54
CA PHE A 68 2.04 0.79 -16.09
C PHE A 68 3.25 1.52 -16.71
N PRO A 69 3.19 2.09 -17.92
CA PRO A 69 4.35 2.72 -18.55
C PRO A 69 4.95 3.89 -17.74
N THR A 70 6.28 3.94 -17.64
CA THR A 70 6.99 4.97 -16.87
C THR A 70 6.72 6.39 -17.38
N THR A 71 6.53 6.54 -18.69
CA THR A 71 6.25 7.81 -19.38
C THR A 71 4.96 8.49 -18.92
N HIS A 72 4.04 7.75 -18.29
CA HIS A 72 2.73 8.26 -17.87
C HIS A 72 2.55 8.31 -16.35
N PHE A 73 3.61 8.12 -15.57
CA PHE A 73 3.53 8.05 -14.10
C PHE A 73 2.82 9.24 -13.47
N ASP A 74 3.04 10.45 -13.99
CA ASP A 74 2.40 11.66 -13.43
C ASP A 74 0.88 11.62 -13.58
N ASN A 75 0.36 11.01 -14.66
CA ASN A 75 -1.08 10.80 -14.84
C ASN A 75 -1.62 9.81 -13.82
N ALA A 76 -0.93 8.68 -13.64
CA ALA A 76 -1.31 7.68 -12.65
C ALA A 76 -1.28 8.24 -11.21
N TYR A 77 -0.34 9.14 -10.90
CA TYR A 77 -0.26 9.78 -9.58
C TYR A 77 -1.43 10.70 -9.31
N ARG A 78 -1.82 11.53 -10.29
CA ARG A 78 -3.03 12.37 -10.14
C ARG A 78 -4.28 11.52 -9.95
N TYR A 79 -4.39 10.41 -10.67
CA TYR A 79 -5.51 9.47 -10.50
C TYR A 79 -5.53 8.84 -9.10
N ILE A 80 -4.39 8.35 -8.61
CA ILE A 80 -4.28 7.78 -7.26
C ILE A 80 -4.58 8.83 -6.19
N ASP A 81 -4.10 10.07 -6.35
CA ASP A 81 -4.43 11.17 -5.43
C ASP A 81 -5.94 11.43 -5.38
N ASN A 82 -6.64 11.39 -6.53
CA ASN A 82 -8.11 11.50 -6.56
C ASN A 82 -8.79 10.34 -5.81
N LEU A 83 -8.33 9.10 -6.00
CA LEU A 83 -8.86 7.94 -5.26
C LEU A 83 -8.69 8.08 -3.75
N ILE A 84 -7.54 8.62 -3.31
CA ILE A 84 -7.28 8.89 -1.90
C ILE A 84 -8.22 9.99 -1.36
N ASP A 85 -8.47 11.04 -2.14
CA ASP A 85 -9.40 12.10 -1.75
C ASP A 85 -10.85 11.60 -1.67
N GLU A 86 -11.25 10.67 -2.53
CA GLU A 86 -12.53 9.97 -2.42
C GLU A 86 -12.60 9.08 -1.17
N PHE A 87 -11.54 8.31 -0.89
CA PHE A 87 -11.45 7.51 0.34
C PHE A 87 -11.53 8.38 1.61
N LYS A 88 -10.92 9.57 1.61
CA LYS A 88 -11.01 10.52 2.73
C LYS A 88 -12.45 10.98 2.99
N LYS A 89 -13.27 11.10 1.95
CA LYS A 89 -14.70 11.45 2.07
C LYS A 89 -15.57 10.30 2.59
N THR A 90 -15.11 9.04 2.51
CA THR A 90 -15.83 7.88 3.02
C THR A 90 -16.05 7.96 4.54
N PRO A 91 -17.28 7.77 5.06
CA PRO A 91 -17.55 7.75 6.49
C PRO A 91 -16.76 6.66 7.23
N LYS A 92 -16.16 7.00 8.38
CA LYS A 92 -15.34 6.06 9.17
C LYS A 92 -16.10 4.82 9.68
N ASN A 93 -17.42 4.91 9.79
CA ASN A 93 -18.31 3.84 10.24
C ASN A 93 -18.80 2.93 9.09
N ASN A 94 -18.53 3.27 7.83
CA ASN A 94 -18.95 2.47 6.68
C ASN A 94 -17.84 1.47 6.28
N LYS A 95 -17.77 0.35 7.00
CA LYS A 95 -16.75 -0.69 6.78
C LYS A 95 -16.73 -1.22 5.34
N ASN A 96 -17.90 -1.43 4.74
CA ASN A 96 -18.03 -1.90 3.36
C ASN A 96 -17.37 -0.94 2.37
N GLN A 97 -17.72 0.35 2.46
CA GLN A 97 -17.16 1.36 1.56
C GLN A 97 -15.66 1.59 1.79
N ILE A 98 -15.19 1.49 3.04
CA ILE A 98 -13.76 1.54 3.36
C ILE A 98 -13.02 0.38 2.67
N ALA A 99 -13.54 -0.84 2.78
CA ALA A 99 -12.93 -2.02 2.17
C ALA A 99 -12.86 -1.90 0.64
N GLU A 100 -13.96 -1.50 0.01
CA GLU A 100 -14.06 -1.29 -1.44
C GLU A 100 -13.06 -0.24 -1.92
N ARG A 101 -13.00 0.93 -1.27
CA ARG A 101 -12.08 2.00 -1.64
C ARG A 101 -10.62 1.58 -1.48
N LEU A 102 -10.28 0.84 -0.42
CA LEU A 102 -8.93 0.29 -0.24
C LEU A 102 -8.59 -0.75 -1.33
N ALA A 103 -9.54 -1.57 -1.76
CA ALA A 103 -9.37 -2.54 -2.85
C ALA A 103 -9.08 -1.86 -4.19
N ILE A 104 -9.85 -0.82 -4.54
CA ILE A 104 -9.65 -0.03 -5.77
C ILE A 104 -8.27 0.65 -5.74
N ILE A 105 -7.90 1.23 -4.59
CA ILE A 105 -6.58 1.82 -4.42
C ILE A 105 -5.50 0.76 -4.61
N LEU A 106 -5.62 -0.41 -3.98
CA LEU A 106 -4.65 -1.52 -4.10
C LEU A 106 -4.45 -1.97 -5.54
N ASP A 107 -5.54 -2.23 -6.28
CA ASP A 107 -5.48 -2.67 -7.67
C ASP A 107 -4.75 -1.63 -8.55
N THR A 108 -5.15 -0.37 -8.45
CA THR A 108 -4.52 0.75 -9.17
C THR A 108 -3.03 0.86 -8.85
N VAL A 109 -2.70 0.78 -7.56
CA VAL A 109 -1.33 0.88 -7.04
C VAL A 109 -0.48 -0.33 -7.41
N ASN A 110 -1.10 -1.50 -7.56
CA ASN A 110 -0.48 -2.75 -8.01
C ASN A 110 -0.09 -2.67 -9.48
N TYR A 111 -1.02 -2.21 -10.32
CA TYR A 111 -0.77 -2.02 -11.75
C TYR A 111 0.31 -0.97 -12.03
N LEU A 112 0.33 0.12 -11.26
CA LEU A 112 1.37 1.16 -11.36
C LEU A 112 2.80 0.63 -11.15
N HIS A 113 2.98 -0.23 -10.14
CA HIS A 113 4.28 -0.86 -9.80
C HIS A 113 5.49 0.11 -9.85
N PRO A 114 5.49 1.17 -9.02
CA PRO A 114 6.36 2.33 -9.24
C PRO A 114 7.84 2.10 -8.90
N PHE A 115 8.21 1.02 -8.22
CA PHE A 115 9.58 0.74 -7.78
C PHE A 115 10.18 -0.46 -8.52
N ARG A 116 11.51 -0.58 -8.54
CA ARG A 116 12.17 -1.74 -9.16
C ARG A 116 11.95 -3.05 -8.39
N GLU A 117 11.84 -2.96 -7.08
CA GLU A 117 11.52 -4.06 -6.17
C GLU A 117 10.80 -3.50 -4.94
N GLY A 118 10.27 -4.34 -4.05
CA GLY A 118 9.66 -3.88 -2.80
C GLY A 118 8.24 -3.32 -2.91
N ASN A 119 7.64 -3.34 -4.11
CA ASN A 119 6.28 -2.86 -4.35
C ASN A 119 5.26 -3.48 -3.40
N GLY A 120 5.14 -4.82 -3.38
CA GLY A 120 4.14 -5.49 -2.54
C GLY A 120 4.22 -5.10 -1.05
N ARG A 121 5.42 -5.00 -0.47
CA ARG A 121 5.60 -4.55 0.93
C ARG A 121 5.15 -3.11 1.12
N THR A 122 5.56 -2.22 0.21
CA THR A 122 5.19 -0.79 0.27
C THR A 122 3.68 -0.58 0.11
N GLN A 123 3.03 -1.36 -0.75
CA GLN A 123 1.59 -1.27 -1.02
C GLN A 123 0.77 -1.65 0.21
N ARG A 124 1.10 -2.76 0.85
CA ARG A 124 0.38 -3.23 2.05
C ARG A 124 0.54 -2.27 3.22
N GLU A 125 1.74 -1.72 3.40
CA GLU A 125 1.98 -0.70 4.42
C GLU A 125 1.21 0.59 4.12
N PHE A 126 1.16 1.01 2.85
CA PHE A 126 0.38 2.16 2.43
C PHE A 126 -1.12 1.97 2.72
N LEU A 127 -1.69 0.81 2.40
CA LEU A 127 -3.09 0.48 2.73
C LEU A 127 -3.36 0.46 4.23
N ARG A 128 -2.44 -0.12 5.01
CA ARG A 128 -2.55 -0.17 6.48
C ARG A 128 -2.63 1.24 7.07
N LEU A 129 -1.81 2.16 6.58
CA LEU A 129 -1.83 3.55 7.03
C LEU A 129 -3.13 4.28 6.66
N LEU A 130 -3.67 4.06 5.45
CA LEU A 130 -4.98 4.60 5.06
C LEU A 130 -6.11 4.06 5.95
N ALA A 131 -6.10 2.76 6.26
CA ALA A 131 -7.07 2.17 7.19
C ALA A 131 -7.00 2.82 8.58
N LEU A 132 -5.79 3.11 9.07
CA LEU A 132 -5.58 3.77 10.36
C LEU A 132 -6.15 5.19 10.41
N GLU A 133 -6.15 5.93 9.30
CA GLU A 133 -6.83 7.25 9.24
C GLU A 133 -8.34 7.15 9.48
N LYS A 134 -8.92 5.97 9.21
CA LYS A 134 -10.33 5.66 9.47
C LYS A 134 -10.57 4.95 10.81
N ALA A 135 -9.55 4.87 11.67
CA ALA A 135 -9.57 4.13 12.93
C ALA A 135 -9.78 2.60 12.77
N TRP A 136 -9.41 2.06 11.61
CA TRP A 136 -9.37 0.62 11.35
C TRP A 136 -7.93 0.13 11.32
N VAL A 137 -7.73 -1.12 11.70
CA VAL A 137 -6.47 -1.84 11.54
C VAL A 137 -6.67 -2.85 10.42
N LEU A 138 -5.83 -2.76 9.39
CA LEU A 138 -5.77 -3.75 8.30
C LEU A 138 -4.49 -4.57 8.45
N ASN A 139 -4.63 -5.86 8.77
CA ASN A 139 -3.49 -6.78 8.81
C ASN A 139 -3.45 -7.65 7.55
N LEU A 140 -2.74 -7.17 6.52
CA LEU A 140 -2.55 -7.90 5.27
C LEU A 140 -1.20 -8.62 5.25
N ASN A 141 -0.94 -9.46 6.26
CA ASN A 141 0.27 -10.28 6.30
C ASN A 141 0.07 -11.60 5.53
N LEU A 142 0.69 -11.69 4.36
CA LEU A 142 0.53 -12.85 3.47
C LEU A 142 1.24 -14.12 3.97
N ALA A 143 2.24 -13.98 4.86
CA ALA A 143 3.00 -15.12 5.36
C ALA A 143 2.21 -15.95 6.38
N ASP A 144 1.22 -15.35 7.04
CA ASP A 144 0.54 -15.95 8.18
C ASP A 144 -0.61 -16.87 7.75
N ASN A 145 -1.14 -16.69 6.53
CA ASN A 145 -2.34 -17.40 6.08
C ASN A 145 -2.33 -17.66 4.56
N LEU A 146 -2.32 -18.94 4.18
CA LEU A 146 -2.32 -19.38 2.78
C LEU A 146 -3.58 -18.95 2.00
N SER A 147 -4.75 -18.91 2.65
CA SER A 147 -5.99 -18.46 2.02
C SER A 147 -5.91 -16.97 1.68
N VAL A 148 -5.41 -16.15 2.63
CA VAL A 148 -5.16 -14.72 2.41
C VAL A 148 -4.17 -14.52 1.26
N TYR A 149 -3.06 -15.28 1.25
CA TYR A 149 -2.11 -15.24 0.15
C TYR A 149 -2.77 -15.54 -1.20
N LYS A 150 -3.52 -16.65 -1.31
CA LYS A 150 -4.16 -17.06 -2.58
C LYS A 150 -5.16 -16.01 -3.08
N ARG A 151 -6.03 -15.49 -2.21
CA ARG A 151 -7.02 -14.46 -2.56
C ARG A 151 -6.36 -13.14 -2.96
N TYR A 152 -5.34 -12.72 -2.22
CA TYR A 152 -4.56 -11.53 -2.56
C TYR A 152 -3.89 -11.67 -3.94
N MET A 153 -3.24 -12.82 -4.19
CA MET A 153 -2.57 -13.07 -5.47
C MET A 153 -3.58 -13.13 -6.62
N LYS A 154 -4.70 -13.85 -6.45
CA LYS A 154 -5.78 -13.89 -7.45
C LYS A 154 -6.28 -12.48 -7.76
N GLY A 155 -6.70 -11.74 -6.74
CA GLY A 155 -7.24 -10.39 -6.87
C GLY A 155 -6.28 -9.42 -7.57
N THR A 156 -4.99 -9.48 -7.25
CA THR A 156 -3.98 -8.59 -7.85
C THR A 156 -3.49 -9.02 -9.23
N ILE A 157 -3.57 -10.30 -9.60
CA ILE A 157 -3.17 -10.80 -10.93
C ILE A 157 -4.30 -10.64 -11.94
N GLU A 158 -5.53 -10.84 -11.50
CA GLU A 158 -6.74 -10.82 -12.34
C GLU A 158 -7.47 -9.46 -12.29
N SER A 159 -6.99 -8.52 -11.47
CA SER A 159 -7.68 -7.25 -11.18
C SER A 159 -9.13 -7.46 -10.71
N ASP A 160 -9.33 -8.51 -9.91
CA ASP A 160 -10.62 -8.84 -9.30
C ASP A 160 -10.79 -8.03 -8.00
N VAL A 161 -11.31 -6.81 -8.17
CA VAL A 161 -11.57 -5.87 -7.08
C VAL A 161 -12.61 -6.41 -6.10
N THR A 162 -13.54 -7.25 -6.54
CA THR A 162 -14.55 -7.88 -5.67
C THR A 162 -13.87 -8.82 -4.68
N THR A 163 -13.02 -9.74 -5.16
CA THR A 163 -12.24 -10.64 -4.29
C THR A 163 -11.36 -9.85 -3.31
N LEU A 164 -10.73 -8.76 -3.78
CA LEU A 164 -9.92 -7.89 -2.91
C LEU A 164 -10.76 -7.18 -1.85
N THR A 165 -11.96 -6.71 -2.21
CA THR A 165 -12.89 -6.03 -1.30
C THR A 165 -13.33 -6.94 -0.17
N GLU A 166 -13.77 -8.16 -0.51
CA GLU A 166 -14.16 -9.17 0.48
C GLU A 166 -12.99 -9.50 1.42
N LEU A 167 -11.80 -9.74 0.86
CA LEU A 167 -10.60 -10.03 1.64
C LEU A 167 -10.25 -8.89 2.59
N ILE A 168 -10.25 -7.65 2.11
CA ILE A 168 -9.95 -6.47 2.93
C ILE A 168 -11.03 -6.28 4.00
N PHE A 169 -12.31 -6.48 3.66
CA PHE A 169 -13.41 -6.37 4.62
C PHE A 169 -13.24 -7.35 5.79
N GLU A 170 -12.90 -8.61 5.52
CA GLU A 170 -12.65 -9.62 6.55
C GLU A 170 -11.47 -9.25 7.46
N LEU A 171 -10.41 -8.70 6.88
CA LEU A 171 -9.17 -8.37 7.59
C LEU A 171 -9.19 -6.99 8.28
N LEU A 172 -10.21 -6.17 8.04
CA LEU A 172 -10.42 -4.91 8.73
C LEU A 172 -11.01 -5.17 10.12
N VAL A 173 -10.24 -4.80 11.15
CA VAL A 173 -10.67 -4.86 12.55
C VAL A 173 -10.65 -3.46 13.15
N THR A 174 -11.56 -3.20 14.10
CA THR A 174 -11.57 -1.92 14.83
C THR A 174 -10.31 -1.78 15.65
N LYS A 175 -9.74 -0.57 15.68
CA LYS A 175 -8.65 -0.24 16.60
C LYS A 175 -9.21 -0.31 18.03
N GLN A 176 -8.70 -1.24 18.84
CA GLN A 176 -8.98 -1.32 20.28
C GLN A 176 -8.51 -0.04 20.99
#